data_AF-C3YA55-F1
#
_entry.id   AF-C3YA55-F1
#
_cell.length_a   1.000
_cell.length_b   1.000
_cell.length_c   1.000
_cell.angle_alpha   90.00
_cell.angle_beta   90.00
_cell.angle_gamma   90.00
#
_symmetry.space_group_name_H-M   'P 1'
#
loop_
_entity.id
_entity.type
_entity.pdbx_description
1 polymer ?
#
loop_
_entity_poly.entity_id
_entity_poly.type
_entity_poly.pdbx_seq_one_letter_code
_entity_poly.pdbx_strand_id
1 'polypeptide(L)' 'RRAEKSRFAAKARRDQEGEEIQALAQQLPFHKETIQHLDKASVLRLATSYLRMKQ' A
#
# COMPACT_ATOMS: atom_id res chain seq x y z
N ARG A 1 -12.52 25.44 -13.68
CA ARG A 1 -13.20 24.16 -13.33
C ARG A 1 -12.53 22.88 -13.90
N ARG A 2 -11.38 22.92 -14.61
CA ARG A 2 -10.61 21.72 -15.03
C ARG A 2 -9.62 21.23 -13.96
N ALA A 3 -8.91 22.17 -13.32
CA ALA A 3 -7.92 21.87 -12.28
C ALA A 3 -8.52 21.15 -11.06
N GLU A 4 -9.73 21.50 -10.67
CA GLU A 4 -10.43 20.91 -9.52
C GLU A 4 -10.85 19.44 -9.77
N LYS A 5 -11.36 19.13 -10.97
CA LYS A 5 -11.63 17.75 -11.39
C LYS A 5 -10.35 16.91 -11.42
N SER A 6 -9.25 17.48 -11.93
CA SER A 6 -7.94 16.82 -11.92
C SER A 6 -7.44 16.57 -10.49
N ARG A 7 -7.63 17.53 -9.59
CA ARG A 7 -7.27 17.40 -8.17
C ARG A 7 -8.04 16.27 -7.49
N PHE A 8 -9.36 16.20 -7.70
CA PHE A 8 -10.19 15.13 -7.16
C PHE A 8 -9.75 13.76 -7.70
N ALA A 9 -9.52 13.66 -9.01
CA ALA A 9 -9.04 12.42 -9.62
C ALA A 9 -7.66 11.99 -9.08
N ALA A 10 -6.74 12.94 -8.86
CA ALA A 10 -5.44 12.65 -8.25
C ALA A 10 -5.56 12.19 -6.80
N LYS A 11 -6.48 12.78 -6.02
CA LYS A 11 -6.77 12.33 -4.66
C LYS A 11 -7.36 10.92 -4.65
N ALA A 12 -8.39 10.66 -5.46
CA ALA A 12 -9.01 9.35 -5.57
C ALA A 12 -8.00 8.25 -5.90
N ARG A 13 -7.06 8.50 -6.82
CA ARG A 13 -5.98 7.55 -7.13
C ARG A 13 -5.05 7.29 -5.93
N ARG A 14 -4.70 8.32 -5.15
CA ARG A 14 -3.84 8.17 -3.96
C ARG A 14 -4.54 7.43 -2.83
N ASP A 15 -5.84 7.66 -2.66
CA ASP A 15 -6.67 6.99 -1.66
C ASP A 15 -6.77 5.49 -2.03
N GLN A 16 -7.10 5.16 -3.28
CA GLN A 16 -7.11 3.80 -3.82
C GLN A 16 -5.77 3.08 -3.64
N GLU A 17 -4.66 3.73 -4.01
CA GLU A 17 -3.30 3.20 -3.83
C GLU A 17 -3.02 2.91 -2.34
N GLY A 18 -3.50 3.76 -1.43
CA GLY A 18 -3.40 3.53 0.01
C GLY A 18 -4.15 2.27 0.47
N GLU A 19 -5.38 2.09 0.00
CA GLU A 19 -6.20 0.92 0.31
C GLU A 19 -5.58 -0.38 -0.21
N GLU A 20 -5.08 -0.37 -1.44
CA GLU A 20 -4.42 -1.53 -2.07
C GLU A 20 -3.13 -1.92 -1.33
N ILE A 21 -2.31 -0.95 -0.94
CA ILE A 21 -1.09 -1.20 -0.15
C ILE A 21 -1.46 -1.76 1.23
N GLN A 22 -2.50 -1.24 1.87
CA GLN A 22 -2.94 -1.75 3.16
C GLN A 22 -3.47 -3.18 3.04
N ALA A 23 -4.24 -3.48 1.99
CA ALA A 23 -4.72 -4.83 1.71
C ALA A 23 -3.56 -5.81 1.48
N LEU A 24 -2.54 -5.39 0.71
CA LEU A 24 -1.30 -6.15 0.53
C LEU A 24 -0.60 -6.42 1.86
N ALA A 25 -0.48 -5.41 2.72
CA ALA A 25 0.17 -5.56 4.02
C ALA A 25 -0.53 -6.62 4.90
N GLN A 26 -1.86 -6.68 4.88
CA GLN A 26 -2.65 -7.69 5.61
C GLN A 26 -2.44 -9.13 5.11
N GLN A 27 -1.90 -9.33 3.90
CA GLN A 27 -1.59 -10.66 3.36
C GLN A 27 -0.18 -11.15 3.74
N LEU A 28 0.66 -10.29 4.31
CA LEU A 28 2.01 -10.67 4.73
C LEU A 28 1.96 -11.49 6.02
N PRO A 29 2.92 -12.42 6.25
CA PRO A 29 2.96 -13.29 7.43
C PRO A 29 3.49 -12.55 8.66
N PHE A 30 2.94 -11.38 8.99
CA PHE A 30 3.31 -10.57 10.15
C PHE A 30 2.10 -10.34 11.06
N HIS A 31 2.36 -10.06 12.34
CA HIS A 31 1.31 -9.67 13.27
C HIS A 31 0.70 -8.32 12.86
N LYS A 32 -0.60 -8.13 13.15
CA LYS A 32 -1.33 -6.90 12.80
C LYS A 32 -0.69 -5.64 13.40
N GLU A 33 -0.17 -5.75 14.62
CA GLU A 33 0.55 -4.66 15.31
C GLU A 33 1.79 -4.22 14.52
N THR A 34 2.56 -5.17 13.99
CA THR A 34 3.70 -4.87 13.12
C THR A 34 3.25 -4.14 11.87
N ILE A 35 2.21 -4.65 11.20
CA ILE A 35 1.67 -4.07 9.96
C ILE A 35 1.20 -2.62 10.16
N GLN A 36 0.56 -2.31 11.29
CA GLN A 36 0.08 -0.96 11.62
C GLN A 36 1.19 0.09 11.69
N HIS A 37 2.43 -0.32 11.97
CA HIS A 37 3.58 0.59 12.05
C HIS A 37 4.40 0.65 10.75
N LEU A 38 4.01 -0.08 9.70
CA LEU A 38 4.73 -0.07 8.43
C LEU A 38 4.33 1.12 7.56
N ASP A 39 5.33 1.79 6.99
CA ASP A 39 5.13 2.71 5.88
C ASP A 39 4.93 1.96 4.56
N LYS A 40 4.40 2.66 3.55
CA LYS A 40 4.13 2.11 2.21
C LYS A 40 5.36 1.46 1.56
N ALA A 41 6.54 2.06 1.67
CA ALA A 41 7.75 1.54 1.04
C ALA A 41 8.26 0.29 1.75
N SER A 42 8.15 0.25 3.08
CA SER A 42 8.46 -0.93 3.88
C SER A 42 7.54 -2.10 3.55
N VAL A 43 6.23 -1.89 3.37
CA VAL A 43 5.29 -2.93 2.89
C VAL A 43 5.74 -3.51 1.55
N LEU A 44 6.05 -2.67 0.57
CA LEU A 44 6.47 -3.11 -0.77
C LEU A 44 7.78 -3.91 -0.75
N ARG A 45 8.77 -3.47 0.06
CA ARG A 45 10.05 -4.18 0.23
C ARG A 45 9.84 -5.54 0.88
N LEU A 46 9.02 -5.62 1.93
CA LEU A 46 8.71 -6.88 2.61
C LEU A 46 7.94 -7.83 1.70
N ALA A 47 6.93 -7.34 0.96
CA ALA A 47 6.18 -8.15 0.00
C ALA A 47 7.09 -8.73 -1.10
N THR A 48 7.96 -7.90 -1.68
CA THR A 48 8.91 -8.35 -2.71
C THR A 48 9.88 -9.40 -2.16
N SER A 49 10.41 -9.18 -0.95
CA SER A 49 11.33 -10.11 -0.29
C SER A 49 10.64 -11.44 0.03
N TYR A 50 9.39 -11.38 0.52
CA TYR A 50 8.58 -12.56 0.80
C TYR A 50 8.34 -13.41 -0.45
N LEU A 51 7.99 -12.80 -1.58
CA LEU A 51 7.82 -13.51 -2.84
C LEU A 51 9.12 -14.17 -3.31
N ARG A 52 10.26 -13.47 -3.20
CA ARG A 52 11.59 -14.02 -3.55
C ARG A 52 12.00 -15.20 -2.68
N MET A 53 11.64 -15.20 -1.39
CA MET A 53 11.94 -16.32 -0.49
C MET A 53 11.07 -17.55 -0.74
N LYS A 54 9.93 -17.37 -1.42
CA LYS A 54 9.00 -18.46 -1.77
C LYS A 54 9.26 -19.08 -3.14
N GLN A 55 10.10 -18.45 -3.95
CA GLN A 55 10.60 -18.99 -5.22
C GLN A 55 11.86 -19.81 -4.96
#